data_AF-A0A3D0KJG1-F1
#
_entry.id   AF-A0A3D0KJG1-F1
#
_cell.length_a   1.000
_cell.length_b   1.000
_cell.length_c   1.000
_cell.angle_alpha   90.00
_cell.angle_beta   90.00
_cell.angle_gamma   90.00
#
_symmetry.space_group_name_H-M   'P 1'
#
loop_
_entity.id
_entity.type
_entity.pdbx_description
1 polymer ?
#
loop_
_entity_poly.entity_id
_entity_poly.type
_entity_poly.pdbx_seq_one_letter_code
_entity_poly.pdbx_strand_id
1 'polypeptide(L)'
;MASFSTKTQPIYPVTHLPLTSMTHVQLMADVQACRQHQGLTQAALAQQLGISVRTYQEWEQGRRCPSGAAVTLLRGYLHMTTLID
;
A
#
# COMPACT_ATOMS: atom_id res chain seq x y z
N MET A 1 14.06 27.28 6.78
CA MET A 1 14.02 26.94 5.34
C MET A 1 13.83 25.43 5.23
N ALA A 2 12.77 25.01 4.55
CA ALA A 2 12.32 23.62 4.53
C ALA A 2 13.25 22.76 3.67
N SER A 3 13.95 21.80 4.30
CA SER A 3 14.65 20.74 3.58
C SER A 3 13.67 19.59 3.36
N PHE A 4 13.21 19.47 2.12
CA PHE A 4 12.47 18.31 1.63
C PHE A 4 13.35 17.06 1.81
N SER A 5 12.92 16.15 2.68
CA SER A 5 13.59 14.87 2.90
C SER A 5 13.34 13.98 1.68
N THR A 6 14.37 13.81 0.86
CA THR A 6 14.38 12.88 -0.27
C THR A 6 14.18 11.46 0.28
N LYS A 7 12.94 10.95 0.17
CA LYS A 7 12.59 9.58 0.53
C LYS A 7 13.22 8.64 -0.50
N THR A 8 14.48 8.26 -0.30
CA THR A 8 15.12 7.19 -1.07
C THR A 8 14.31 5.91 -0.87
N GLN A 9 13.45 5.58 -1.85
CA GLN A 9 12.78 4.29 -1.92
C GLN A 9 13.85 3.21 -2.15
N PRO A 10 13.86 2.11 -1.39
CA PRO A 10 14.80 1.03 -1.65
C PRO A 10 14.55 0.44 -3.03
N ILE A 11 15.62 0.35 -3.82
CA ILE A 11 15.63 -0.33 -5.12
C ILE A 11 15.68 -1.83 -4.81
N TYR A 12 14.55 -2.52 -4.89
CA TYR A 12 14.51 -3.97 -4.73
C TYR A 12 15.05 -4.62 -6.02
N PRO A 13 16.05 -5.52 -5.96
CA PRO A 13 16.40 -6.32 -7.12
C PRO A 13 15.21 -7.27 -7.39
N VAL A 14 14.64 -7.17 -8.59
CA VAL A 14 13.62 -8.07 -9.11
C VAL A 14 14.27 -9.42 -9.38
N THR A 15 14.47 -10.23 -8.34
CA THR A 15 14.89 -11.63 -8.47
C THR A 15 13.66 -12.51 -8.46
N HIS A 16 13.35 -13.10 -9.61
CA HIS A 16 12.19 -13.94 -9.84
C HIS A 16 12.23 -15.21 -8.97
N LEU A 17 11.25 -15.39 -8.07
CA LEU A 17 10.94 -16.64 -7.34
C LEU A 17 9.40 -16.84 -7.39
N PRO A 18 8.88 -18.09 -7.41
CA PRO A 18 7.79 -18.50 -8.30
C PRO A 18 6.38 -17.98 -7.99
N LEU A 19 5.61 -17.89 -9.08
CA LEU A 19 4.34 -17.21 -9.35
C LEU A 19 3.08 -17.77 -8.65
N THR A 20 3.00 -17.86 -7.31
CA THR A 20 1.72 -18.32 -6.71
C THR A 20 1.21 -17.63 -5.46
N SER A 21 1.85 -16.57 -4.97
CA SER A 21 1.27 -15.77 -3.87
C SER A 21 1.82 -14.36 -3.88
N MET A 22 1.00 -13.38 -4.25
CA MET A 22 1.30 -11.96 -4.06
C MET A 22 1.67 -11.74 -2.59
N THR A 23 2.92 -11.34 -2.33
CA THR A 23 3.40 -11.12 -0.97
C THR A 23 2.73 -9.88 -0.36
N HIS A 24 2.69 -9.81 0.97
CA HIS A 24 2.18 -8.63 1.67
C HIS A 24 2.94 -7.34 1.28
N VAL A 25 4.23 -7.45 0.94
CA VAL A 25 5.06 -6.33 0.49
C VAL A 25 4.59 -5.82 -0.87
N GLN A 26 4.37 -6.72 -1.84
CA GLN A 26 3.85 -6.35 -3.16
C GLN A 26 2.46 -5.74 -3.06
N LEU A 27 1.58 -6.32 -2.24
CA LEU A 27 0.24 -5.78 -1.99
C LEU A 27 0.29 -4.35 -1.46
N MET A 28 1.17 -4.07 -0.48
CA MET A 28 1.31 -2.72 0.07
C MET A 28 1.88 -1.73 -0.93
N ALA A 29 2.83 -2.17 -1.77
CA ALA A 29 3.40 -1.34 -2.82
C ALA A 29 2.32 -0.90 -3.83
N ASP A 30 1.48 -1.82 -4.28
CA ASP A 30 0.41 -1.52 -5.24
C ASP A 30 -0.66 -0.61 -4.63
N VAL A 31 -1.05 -0.85 -3.38
CA VAL A 31 -2.00 0.01 -2.66
C VAL A 31 -1.44 1.42 -2.50
N GLN A 32 -0.15 1.56 -2.15
CA GLN A 32 0.51 2.85 -2.04
C GLN A 32 0.55 3.57 -3.39
N ALA A 33 0.87 2.86 -4.47
CA ALA A 33 0.92 3.42 -5.82
C ALA A 33 -0.46 3.91 -6.28
N CYS A 34 -1.51 3.09 -6.13
CA CYS A 34 -2.89 3.48 -6.45
C CYS A 34 -3.33 4.68 -5.61
N ARG A 35 -3.04 4.70 -4.30
CA ARG A 35 -3.34 5.83 -3.42
C ARG A 35 -2.69 7.12 -3.92
N GLN A 36 -1.41 7.05 -4.29
CA GLN A 36 -0.66 8.20 -4.81
C GLN A 36 -1.20 8.67 -6.16
N HIS A 37 -1.55 7.75 -7.05
CA HIS A 37 -2.16 8.05 -8.35
C HIS A 37 -3.50 8.80 -8.18
N GLN A 38 -4.30 8.41 -7.20
CA GLN A 38 -5.56 9.08 -6.86
C GLN A 38 -5.39 10.36 -6.04
N GLY A 39 -4.16 10.76 -5.68
CA GLY A 39 -3.90 11.93 -4.85
C GLY A 39 -4.41 11.82 -3.40
N LEU A 40 -4.69 10.60 -2.92
CA LEU A 40 -5.25 10.37 -1.59
C LEU A 40 -4.19 10.46 -0.50
N THR A 41 -4.54 11.08 0.63
CA THR A 41 -3.72 11.04 1.84
C THR A 41 -3.82 9.67 2.53
N GLN A 42 -2.85 9.35 3.40
CA GLN A 42 -2.94 8.13 4.24
C GLN A 42 -4.22 8.11 5.09
N ALA A 43 -4.67 9.27 5.57
CA ALA A 43 -5.88 9.39 6.37
C ALA A 43 -7.14 9.12 5.54
N ALA A 44 -7.20 9.63 4.32
CA ALA A 44 -8.33 9.39 3.41
C ALA A 44 -8.47 7.91 3.06
N LEU A 45 -7.36 7.24 2.72
CA LEU A 45 -7.42 5.80 2.44
C LEU A 45 -7.76 4.98 3.69
N ALA A 46 -7.19 5.31 4.85
CA ALA A 46 -7.52 4.62 6.10
C ALA A 46 -9.01 4.74 6.45
N GLN A 47 -9.61 5.91 6.21
CA GLN A 47 -11.05 6.13 6.37
C GLN A 47 -11.87 5.26 5.40
N GLN A 48 -11.49 5.18 4.13
CA GLN A 48 -12.17 4.32 3.15
C GLN A 48 -12.09 2.83 3.51
N LEU A 49 -10.95 2.41 4.08
CA LEU A 49 -10.73 1.03 4.53
C LEU A 49 -11.34 0.74 5.91
N GLY A 50 -11.85 1.74 6.62
CA GLY A 50 -12.41 1.59 7.96
C GLY A 50 -11.38 1.22 9.03
N ILE A 51 -10.12 1.63 8.87
CA ILE A 51 -9.01 1.34 9.80
C ILE A 51 -8.39 2.63 10.34
N SER A 52 -7.63 2.53 11.43
CA SER A 52 -6.89 3.69 11.92
C SER A 52 -5.75 4.08 10.97
N VAL A 53 -5.46 5.38 10.85
CA VAL A 53 -4.31 5.89 10.08
C VAL A 53 -2.99 5.27 10.56
N ARG A 54 -2.89 5.03 11.88
CA ARG A 54 -1.72 4.38 12.49
C ARG A 54 -1.54 2.94 11.97
N THR A 55 -2.62 2.18 11.86
CA THR A 55 -2.60 0.81 11.34
C THR A 55 -2.06 0.80 9.91
N TYR A 56 -2.57 1.70 9.06
CA TYR A 56 -2.11 1.84 7.68
C TYR A 56 -0.64 2.26 7.60
N GLN A 57 -0.21 3.20 8.45
CA GLN A 57 1.18 3.64 8.54
C GLN A 57 2.15 2.54 8.97
N GLU A 58 1.74 1.66 9.89
CA GLU A 58 2.54 0.51 10.31
C GLU A 58 2.70 -0.52 9.18
N TRP A 59 1.73 -0.62 8.27
CA TRP A 59 1.84 -1.45 7.06
C TRP A 59 2.75 -0.82 6.00
N GLU A 60 2.55 0.45 5.64
CA GLU A 60 3.42 1.13 4.66
C GLU A 60 4.89 1.19 5.12
N GLN A 61 5.15 1.19 6.43
CA GLN A 61 6.50 1.20 7.01
C GLN A 61 7.06 -0.20 7.28
N GLY A 62 6.31 -1.27 6.94
CA GLY A 62 6.74 -2.65 7.12
C GLY A 62 6.86 -3.10 8.58
N ARG A 63 6.35 -2.33 9.54
CA ARG A 63 6.35 -2.69 10.97
C ARG A 63 5.31 -3.75 11.31
N ARG A 64 4.25 -3.84 10.51
CA ARG A 64 3.25 -4.91 10.58
C ARG A 64 2.83 -5.33 9.18
N CYS A 65 2.42 -6.59 9.06
CA CYS A 65 1.74 -7.07 7.88
C CYS A 65 0.21 -6.92 8.06
N PRO A 66 -0.54 -6.61 6.99
CA PRO A 66 -2.00 -6.72 7.02
C PRO A 66 -2.40 -8.17 7.31
N SER A 67 -3.45 -8.36 8.12
CA SER A 67 -4.04 -9.68 8.38
C SER A 67 -4.82 -10.19 7.17
N GLY A 68 -5.23 -11.47 7.16
CA GLY A 68 -5.99 -12.05 6.03
C GLY A 68 -7.27 -11.29 5.66
N ALA A 69 -8.01 -10.78 6.64
CA ALA A 69 -9.18 -9.92 6.40
C ALA A 69 -8.78 -8.57 5.78
N ALA A 70 -7.72 -7.94 6.29
CA ALA A 70 -7.20 -6.70 5.73
C ALA A 70 -6.68 -6.88 4.29
N VAL A 71 -6.00 -7.99 4.00
CA VAL A 71 -5.55 -8.33 2.63
C VAL A 71 -6.73 -8.39 1.67
N THR A 72 -7.86 -8.95 2.10
CA THR A 72 -9.08 -9.02 1.29
C THR A 72 -9.64 -7.63 1.00
N LEU A 73 -9.70 -6.76 2.01
CA LEU A 73 -10.13 -5.36 1.84
C LEU A 73 -9.24 -4.59 0.86
N LEU A 74 -7.92 -4.75 0.99
CA LEU A 74 -6.93 -4.09 0.16
C LEU A 74 -7.00 -4.57 -1.30
N ARG A 75 -7.19 -5.87 -1.52
CA ARG A 75 -7.45 -6.43 -2.86
C ARG A 75 -8.74 -5.88 -3.46
N GLY A 76 -9.80 -5.77 -2.66
CA GLY A 76 -11.06 -5.14 -3.09
C GLY A 76 -10.86 -3.69 -3.52
N TYR A 77 -10.13 -2.90 -2.72
CA TYR A 77 -9.75 -1.53 -3.07
C TYR A 77 -9.00 -1.45 -4.40
N LEU A 78 -8.01 -2.32 -4.62
CA LEU A 78 -7.26 -2.39 -5.89
C LEU A 78 -8.17 -2.75 -7.07
N HIS A 79 -9.12 -3.66 -6.89
CA HIS A 79 -10.02 -4.06 -7.97
C HIS A 79 -11.01 -2.94 -8.37
N MET A 80 -11.47 -2.15 -7.39
CA MET A 80 -12.38 -1.03 -7.62
C MET A 80 -11.73 0.14 -8.34
N THR A 81 -10.42 0.36 -8.17
CA THR A 81 -9.71 1.45 -8.86
C THR A 81 -9.31 1.09 -10.30
N THR A 82 -9.26 -0.18 -10.68
CA THR A 82 -8.99 -0.60 -12.08
C THR A 82 -10.19 -0.39 -13.01
N LEU A 83 -11.38 -0.13 -12.46
CA LEU A 83 -12.63 0.04 -13.20
C LEU A 83 -13.00 1.50 -13.53
N ILE A 84 -12.13 2.46 -13.21
CA ILE A 84 -12.42 3.91 -13.32
C ILE A 84 -11.46 4.62 -14.31
N ASP A 85 -10.58 3.87 -14.98
CA ASP A 85 -9.81 4.34 -16.15
C ASP A 85 -10.53 3.92 -17.45
#